data_AF-A0A9D0W2H3-F1
#
_entry.id   AF-A0A9D0W2H3-F1
#
_cell.length_a   1.000
_cell.length_b   1.000
_cell.length_c   1.000
_cell.angle_alpha   90.00
_cell.angle_beta   90.00
_cell.angle_gamma   90.00
#
_symmetry.space_group_name_H-M   'P 1'
#
loop_
_entity.id
_entity.type
_entity.pdbx_description
1 polymer ?
#
loop_
_entity_poly.entity_id
_entity_poly.type
_entity_poly.pdbx_seq_one_letter_code
_entity_poly.pdbx_strand_id
1 'polypeptide(L)'
;MATLPEKDQQIVDAHTGLIHRVVMACQNRDSVPDLEEILKQAEQNGWVQLVAAIRRILAGSRDEAVLNGLDDEDRVIVSTILRGLQNPDTLPDLHSQVDGSMAAPGIAAMIHGARSGNLETLQLLGTMAQQMLKAGGDMARLAGILRPLVQGERDADKLTVGMGIEGQKLVTDILGELAKLDSH
;
A
#
# COMPACT_ATOMS: atom_id res chain seq x y z
N MET A 1 -9.48 -8.45 -22.17
CA MET A 1 -9.09 -8.03 -20.81
C MET A 1 -10.34 -7.49 -20.14
N ALA A 2 -10.89 -8.21 -19.16
CA ALA A 2 -12.06 -7.73 -18.42
C ALA A 2 -11.56 -6.75 -17.36
N THR A 3 -11.67 -5.45 -17.64
CA THR A 3 -11.42 -4.38 -16.66
C THR A 3 -12.47 -4.49 -15.57
N LEU A 4 -12.03 -4.69 -14.33
CA LEU A 4 -12.90 -4.60 -13.15
C LEU A 4 -13.50 -3.18 -13.08
N PRO A 5 -14.75 -3.03 -12.61
CA PRO A 5 -15.29 -1.73 -12.26
C PRO A 5 -14.34 -0.96 -11.34
N GLU A 6 -14.27 0.37 -11.48
CA GLU A 6 -13.36 1.22 -10.68
C GLU A 6 -13.52 1.01 -9.16
N LYS A 7 -14.76 0.81 -8.71
CA LYS A 7 -15.07 0.49 -7.31
C LYS A 7 -14.46 -0.84 -6.85
N ASP A 8 -14.53 -1.87 -7.69
CA ASP A 8 -13.98 -3.19 -7.38
C ASP A 8 -12.46 -3.13 -7.31
N GLN A 9 -11.83 -2.35 -8.19
CA GLN A 9 -10.39 -2.12 -8.16
C GLN A 9 -9.96 -1.43 -6.85
N GLN A 10 -10.69 -0.40 -6.40
CA GLN A 10 -10.40 0.27 -5.12
C GLN A 10 -10.49 -0.70 -3.92
N ILE A 11 -11.49 -1.58 -3.91
CA ILE A 11 -11.64 -2.62 -2.88
C ILE A 11 -10.45 -3.57 -2.92
N VAL A 12 -10.05 -4.03 -4.10
CA VAL A 12 -8.90 -4.93 -4.28
C VAL A 12 -7.61 -4.27 -3.80
N ASP A 13 -7.36 -3.02 -4.18
CA ASP A 13 -6.14 -2.29 -3.83
C ASP A 13 -6.05 -2.08 -2.31
N ALA A 14 -7.16 -1.69 -1.67
CA ALA A 14 -7.24 -1.54 -0.22
C ALA A 14 -6.94 -2.86 0.54
N HIS A 15 -7.31 -4.00 -0.04
CA HIS A 15 -7.18 -5.32 0.60
C HIS A 15 -6.06 -6.20 0.02
N THR A 16 -5.22 -5.65 -0.85
CA THR A 16 -4.16 -6.39 -1.56
C THR A 16 -3.23 -7.13 -0.60
N GLY A 17 -2.85 -6.49 0.51
CA GLY A 17 -2.01 -7.11 1.53
C GLY A 17 -2.66 -8.33 2.23
N LEU A 18 -3.99 -8.35 2.37
CA LEU A 18 -4.70 -9.51 2.92
C LEU A 18 -4.82 -10.62 1.86
N ILE A 19 -5.18 -10.26 0.63
CA ILE A 19 -5.34 -11.19 -0.51
C ILE A 19 -4.07 -12.02 -0.71
N HIS A 20 -2.91 -11.36 -0.76
CA HIS A 20 -1.61 -12.03 -0.90
C HIS A 20 -1.29 -12.97 0.24
N ARG A 21 -1.49 -12.52 1.49
CA ARG A 21 -1.25 -13.35 2.68
C ARG A 21 -2.07 -14.63 2.66
N VAL A 22 -3.34 -14.56 2.27
CA VAL A 22 -4.20 -15.75 2.16
C VAL A 22 -3.72 -16.69 1.06
N VAL A 23 -3.33 -16.16 -0.11
CA VAL A 23 -2.85 -16.96 -1.23
C VAL A 23 -1.53 -17.67 -0.88
N MET A 24 -0.59 -16.94 -0.26
CA MET A 24 0.66 -17.51 0.25
C MET A 24 0.41 -18.58 1.31
N ALA A 25 -0.49 -18.33 2.27
CA ALA A 25 -0.81 -19.29 3.32
C ALA A 25 -1.50 -20.57 2.80
N CYS A 26 -2.21 -20.50 1.67
CA CYS A 26 -2.74 -21.68 1.00
C CYS A 26 -1.65 -22.58 0.38
N GLN A 27 -0.50 -22.00 0.00
CA GLN A 27 0.63 -22.73 -0.55
C GLN A 27 1.56 -23.22 0.57
N ASN A 28 1.90 -22.34 1.50
CA ASN A 28 2.71 -22.64 2.67
C ASN A 28 2.25 -21.80 3.87
N ARG A 29 1.60 -22.46 4.84
CA ARG A 29 1.05 -21.80 6.03
C ARG A 29 2.14 -21.21 6.93
N ASP A 30 3.34 -21.78 6.91
CA ASP A 30 4.47 -21.30 7.72
C ASP A 30 5.09 -19.99 7.19
N SER A 31 4.80 -19.64 5.93
CA SER A 31 5.29 -18.38 5.33
C SER A 31 4.54 -17.15 5.81
N VAL A 32 3.39 -17.31 6.50
CA VAL A 32 2.53 -16.21 6.94
C VAL A 32 2.08 -16.41 8.40
N PRO A 33 2.99 -16.35 9.38
CA PRO A 33 2.68 -16.66 10.78
C PRO A 33 1.75 -15.64 11.44
N ASP A 34 1.68 -14.42 10.90
CA ASP A 34 0.82 -13.32 11.34
C ASP A 34 -0.64 -13.45 10.87
N LEU A 35 -0.93 -14.33 9.90
CA LEU A 35 -2.26 -14.42 9.29
C LEU A 35 -3.37 -14.74 10.29
N GLU A 36 -3.12 -15.66 11.24
CA GLU A 36 -4.14 -16.05 12.22
C GLU A 36 -4.53 -14.89 13.14
N GLU A 37 -3.55 -14.06 13.53
CA GLU A 37 -3.81 -12.88 14.34
C GLU A 37 -4.60 -11.83 13.56
N ILE A 38 -4.24 -11.59 12.29
CA ILE A 38 -4.96 -10.68 11.39
C ILE A 38 -6.41 -11.12 11.22
N LEU A 39 -6.67 -12.41 10.97
CA LEU A 39 -8.02 -12.93 10.81
C LEU A 39 -8.84 -12.79 12.09
N LYS A 40 -8.22 -13.02 13.25
CA LYS A 40 -8.89 -12.83 14.55
C LYS A 40 -9.26 -11.37 14.80
N GLN A 41 -8.37 -10.44 14.46
CA GLN A 41 -8.66 -9.00 14.56
C GLN A 41 -9.76 -8.57 13.58
N ALA A 42 -9.74 -9.06 12.34
CA ALA A 42 -10.78 -8.78 11.35
C ALA A 42 -12.17 -9.27 11.83
N GLU A 43 -12.22 -10.48 12.39
CA GLU A 43 -13.44 -11.05 12.98
C GLU A 43 -13.98 -10.17 14.13
N GLN A 44 -13.10 -9.69 15.00
CA GLN A 44 -13.46 -8.75 16.09
C GLN A 44 -13.96 -7.40 15.59
N ASN A 45 -13.47 -6.95 14.43
CA ASN A 45 -13.90 -5.71 13.77
C ASN A 45 -15.19 -5.87 12.97
N GLY A 46 -15.85 -7.04 13.01
CA GLY A 46 -17.13 -7.29 12.35
C GLY A 46 -17.05 -8.00 11.00
N TRP A 47 -15.85 -8.38 10.54
CA TRP A 47 -15.61 -9.02 9.22
C TRP A 47 -15.82 -10.53 9.28
N VAL A 48 -16.83 -10.96 10.04
CA VAL A 48 -17.02 -12.36 10.42
C VAL A 48 -17.27 -13.25 9.20
N GLN A 49 -18.05 -12.75 8.24
CA GLN A 49 -18.42 -13.47 7.03
C GLN A 49 -17.21 -13.65 6.09
N LEU A 50 -16.43 -12.59 5.87
CA LEU A 50 -15.17 -12.67 5.14
C LEU A 50 -14.21 -13.68 5.77
N VAL A 51 -13.98 -13.59 7.08
CA VAL A 51 -13.06 -14.48 7.80
C VAL A 51 -13.52 -15.93 7.71
N ALA A 52 -14.82 -16.20 7.81
CA ALA A 52 -15.38 -17.53 7.62
C ALA A 52 -15.12 -18.08 6.21
N ALA A 53 -15.29 -17.26 5.16
CA ALA A 53 -14.97 -17.64 3.79
C ALA A 53 -13.48 -17.90 3.59
N ILE A 54 -12.60 -17.02 4.10
CA ILE A 54 -11.14 -17.19 4.04
C ILE A 54 -10.71 -18.47 4.76
N ARG A 55 -11.25 -18.77 5.95
CA ARG A 55 -10.95 -20.01 6.68
C ARG A 55 -11.35 -21.25 5.89
N ARG A 56 -12.49 -21.23 5.17
CA ARG A 56 -12.89 -22.31 4.25
C ARG A 56 -11.91 -22.49 3.10
N ILE A 57 -11.39 -21.39 2.54
CA ILE A 57 -10.35 -21.41 1.50
C ILE A 57 -9.03 -21.97 2.07
N LEU A 58 -8.60 -21.53 3.24
CA LEU A 58 -7.40 -22.08 3.89
C LEU A 58 -7.55 -23.58 4.20
N ALA A 59 -8.77 -24.07 4.44
CA ALA A 59 -9.09 -25.48 4.60
C ALA A 59 -9.17 -26.27 3.27
N GLY A 60 -8.99 -25.60 2.13
CA GLY A 60 -8.95 -26.21 0.80
C GLY A 60 -10.23 -26.07 -0.04
N SER A 61 -11.28 -25.41 0.45
CA SER A 61 -12.51 -25.18 -0.34
C SER A 61 -12.24 -24.19 -1.49
N ARG A 62 -12.66 -24.52 -2.71
CA ARG A 62 -12.51 -23.66 -3.90
C ARG A 62 -13.82 -23.39 -4.64
N ASP A 63 -14.92 -23.95 -4.15
CA ASP A 63 -16.23 -23.87 -4.78
C ASP A 63 -16.86 -22.48 -4.62
N GLU A 64 -17.69 -22.06 -5.57
CA GLU A 64 -18.45 -20.80 -5.50
C GLU A 64 -19.33 -20.67 -4.25
N ALA A 65 -19.65 -21.79 -3.59
CA ALA A 65 -20.36 -21.81 -2.33
C ALA A 65 -19.64 -21.08 -1.18
N VAL A 66 -18.34 -20.72 -1.33
CA VAL A 66 -17.64 -19.84 -0.39
C VAL A 66 -18.08 -18.37 -0.49
N LEU A 67 -18.68 -17.97 -1.62
CA LEU A 67 -19.20 -16.61 -1.85
C LEU A 67 -20.61 -16.40 -1.29
N ASN A 68 -21.28 -17.47 -0.88
CA ASN A 68 -22.64 -17.41 -0.36
C ASN A 68 -22.70 -16.65 0.97
N GLY A 69 -23.56 -15.64 1.04
CA GLY A 69 -23.75 -14.83 2.25
C GLY A 69 -22.71 -13.72 2.47
N LEU A 70 -21.79 -13.54 1.52
CA LEU A 70 -20.89 -12.39 1.46
C LEU A 70 -21.61 -11.18 0.83
N ASP A 71 -21.29 -9.99 1.33
CA ASP A 71 -21.68 -8.74 0.69
C ASP A 71 -20.85 -8.47 -0.57
N ASP A 72 -21.14 -7.37 -1.27
CA ASP A 72 -20.47 -7.06 -2.54
C ASP A 72 -18.96 -6.85 -2.37
N GLU A 73 -18.51 -6.24 -1.26
CA GLU A 73 -17.08 -5.98 -1.03
C GLU A 73 -16.34 -7.28 -0.71
N ASP A 74 -16.88 -8.08 0.21
CA ASP A 74 -16.32 -9.38 0.57
C ASP A 74 -16.27 -10.34 -0.62
N ARG A 75 -17.28 -10.31 -1.50
CA ARG A 75 -17.29 -11.11 -2.74
C ARG A 75 -16.14 -10.74 -3.66
N VAL A 76 -15.84 -9.45 -3.82
CA VAL A 76 -14.71 -8.98 -4.64
C VAL A 76 -13.39 -9.49 -4.06
N ILE A 77 -13.19 -9.38 -2.75
CA ILE A 77 -11.98 -9.86 -2.08
C ILE A 77 -11.82 -11.38 -2.26
N VAL A 78 -12.86 -12.17 -1.94
CA VAL A 78 -12.80 -13.64 -1.97
C VAL A 78 -12.68 -14.17 -3.40
N SER A 79 -13.37 -13.57 -4.37
CA SER A 79 -13.22 -13.95 -5.78
C SER A 79 -11.81 -13.66 -6.30
N THR A 80 -11.19 -12.56 -5.87
CA THR A 80 -9.80 -12.21 -6.22
C THR A 80 -8.81 -13.22 -5.63
N ILE A 81 -9.01 -13.66 -4.37
CA ILE A 81 -8.21 -14.74 -3.75
C ILE A 81 -8.33 -16.03 -4.55
N LEU A 82 -9.55 -16.47 -4.90
CA LEU A 82 -9.76 -17.69 -5.68
C LEU A 82 -9.10 -17.60 -7.05
N ARG A 83 -9.20 -16.44 -7.71
CA ARG A 83 -8.55 -16.20 -9.00
C ARG A 83 -7.01 -16.25 -8.88
N GLY A 84 -6.45 -15.61 -7.85
CA GLY A 84 -5.02 -15.63 -7.57
C GLY A 84 -4.48 -17.03 -7.23
N LEU A 85 -5.30 -17.88 -6.60
CA LEU A 85 -4.97 -19.29 -6.36
C LEU A 85 -4.98 -20.13 -7.64
N GLN A 86 -5.84 -19.81 -8.61
CA GLN A 86 -5.88 -20.49 -9.91
C GLN A 86 -4.74 -20.01 -10.82
N ASN A 87 -4.46 -18.71 -10.80
CA ASN A 87 -3.39 -18.10 -11.58
C ASN A 87 -2.73 -16.96 -10.75
N PRO A 88 -1.51 -17.20 -10.21
CA PRO A 88 -0.78 -16.19 -9.43
C PRO A 88 -0.54 -14.87 -10.17
N ASP A 89 -0.46 -14.89 -11.51
CA ASP A 89 -0.26 -13.68 -12.34
C ASP A 89 -1.47 -12.74 -12.33
N THR A 90 -2.59 -13.16 -11.75
CA THR A 90 -3.80 -12.33 -11.61
C THR A 90 -3.89 -11.61 -10.26
N LEU A 91 -2.92 -11.82 -9.38
CA LEU A 91 -2.88 -11.14 -8.10
C LEU A 91 -2.63 -9.64 -8.29
N PRO A 92 -3.29 -8.78 -7.50
CA PRO A 92 -3.01 -7.35 -7.50
C PRO A 92 -1.57 -7.09 -7.05
N ASP A 93 -0.94 -6.04 -7.54
CA ASP A 93 0.45 -5.77 -7.18
C ASP A 93 0.55 -5.26 -5.72
N LEU A 94 1.37 -5.92 -4.89
CA LEU A 94 1.64 -5.51 -3.50
C LEU A 94 2.25 -4.11 -3.42
N HIS A 95 2.95 -3.69 -4.48
CA HIS A 95 3.61 -2.40 -4.56
C HIS A 95 2.67 -1.23 -4.89
N SER A 96 1.41 -1.48 -5.27
CA SER A 96 0.41 -0.42 -5.45
C SER A 96 -0.06 0.22 -4.14
N GLN A 97 0.40 -0.26 -2.98
CA GLN A 97 0.21 0.43 -1.71
C GLN A 97 1.11 1.68 -1.61
N VAL A 98 0.56 2.75 -2.16
CA VAL A 98 0.81 4.19 -1.98
C VAL A 98 0.67 4.76 -3.38
N ASP A 99 -0.58 5.09 -3.71
CA ASP A 99 -0.83 5.93 -4.87
C ASP A 99 -0.09 7.24 -4.63
N GLY A 100 1.07 7.40 -5.27
CA GLY A 100 1.96 8.55 -5.04
C GLY A 100 1.26 9.89 -5.25
N SER A 101 0.18 9.87 -6.05
CA SER A 101 -0.74 10.97 -6.29
C SER A 101 -1.46 11.49 -5.03
N MET A 102 -1.78 10.62 -4.07
CA MET A 102 -2.47 11.00 -2.82
C MET A 102 -1.50 11.35 -1.69
N ALA A 103 -0.27 10.81 -1.73
CA ALA A 103 0.75 11.07 -0.73
C ALA A 103 1.59 12.34 -1.01
N ALA A 104 1.82 12.67 -2.28
CA ALA A 104 2.69 13.76 -2.69
C ALA A 104 2.30 15.15 -2.12
N PRO A 105 1.02 15.58 -2.13
CA PRO A 105 0.63 16.88 -1.59
C PRO A 105 0.91 17.00 -0.08
N GLY A 106 0.61 15.96 0.69
CA GLY A 106 0.86 15.92 2.13
C GLY A 106 2.35 15.97 2.46
N ILE A 107 3.16 15.20 1.75
CA ILE A 107 4.63 15.19 1.93
C ILE A 107 5.22 16.55 1.54
N ALA A 108 4.78 17.14 0.42
CA ALA A 108 5.23 18.46 -0.02
C ALA A 108 4.90 19.56 1.01
N ALA A 109 3.67 19.56 1.56
CA ALA A 109 3.27 20.51 2.60
C ALA A 109 4.15 20.38 3.86
N MET A 110 4.49 19.15 4.27
CA MET A 110 5.39 18.92 5.39
C MET A 110 6.81 19.41 5.11
N ILE A 111 7.37 19.10 3.93
CA ILE A 111 8.71 19.57 3.54
C ILE A 111 8.76 21.10 3.54
N HIS A 112 7.74 21.75 3.00
CA HIS A 112 7.63 23.21 2.99
C HIS A 112 7.52 23.78 4.41
N GLY A 113 6.68 23.20 5.28
CA GLY A 113 6.56 23.60 6.68
C GLY A 113 7.86 23.41 7.48
N ALA A 114 8.58 22.33 7.23
CA ALA A 114 9.89 22.11 7.83
C ALA A 114 10.93 23.12 7.36
N ARG A 115 10.91 23.48 6.07
CA ARG A 115 11.79 24.50 5.48
C ARG A 115 11.52 25.89 6.07
N SER A 116 10.26 26.22 6.35
CA SER A 116 9.87 27.50 6.97
C SER A 116 10.15 27.57 8.48
N GLY A 117 10.72 26.51 9.07
CA GLY A 117 11.13 26.47 10.47
C GLY A 117 10.08 25.94 11.44
N ASN A 118 9.01 25.30 10.95
CA ASN A 118 8.05 24.64 11.83
C ASN A 118 8.68 23.40 12.49
N LEU A 119 8.99 23.52 13.78
CA LEU A 119 9.65 22.48 14.58
C LEU A 119 8.81 21.21 14.69
N GLU A 120 7.48 21.33 14.78
CA GLU A 120 6.56 20.20 14.84
C GLU A 120 6.59 19.40 13.53
N THR A 121 6.57 20.12 12.39
CA THR A 121 6.66 19.51 11.07
C THR A 121 8.01 18.83 10.83
N LEU A 122 9.11 19.43 11.32
CA LEU A 122 10.44 18.82 11.30
C LEU A 122 10.50 17.52 12.10
N GLN A 123 9.88 17.47 13.28
CA GLN A 123 9.81 16.27 14.12
C GLN A 123 8.99 15.16 13.46
N LEU A 124 7.85 15.53 12.88
CA LEU A 124 6.99 14.59 12.15
C LEU A 124 7.72 13.98 10.95
N LEU A 125 8.37 14.81 10.14
CA LEU A 125 9.20 14.36 9.02
C LEU A 125 10.34 13.45 9.46
N GLY A 126 11.00 13.76 10.58
CA GLY A 126 12.04 12.91 11.16
C GLY A 126 11.51 11.53 11.53
N THR A 127 10.33 11.46 12.15
CA THR A 127 9.69 10.20 12.54
C THR A 127 9.31 9.36 11.33
N MET A 128 8.73 10.00 10.31
CA MET A 128 8.40 9.36 9.04
C MET A 128 9.64 8.83 8.32
N ALA A 129 10.72 9.63 8.26
CA ALA A 129 11.99 9.22 7.66
C ALA A 129 12.55 7.96 8.34
N GLN A 130 12.46 7.87 9.68
CA GLN A 130 12.91 6.67 10.40
C GLN A 130 12.07 5.43 10.09
N GLN A 131 10.74 5.58 9.94
CA GLN A 131 9.87 4.48 9.53
C GLN A 131 10.15 4.02 8.10
N MET A 132 10.34 4.97 7.18
CA MET A 132 10.71 4.72 5.79
C MET A 132 12.05 4.00 5.64
N LEU A 133 13.06 4.38 6.45
CA LEU A 133 14.34 3.66 6.52
C LEU A 133 14.18 2.21 6.96
N LYS A 134 13.27 1.92 7.90
CA LYS A 134 12.98 0.55 8.34
C LYS A 134 12.24 -0.27 7.28
N ALA A 135 11.40 0.36 6.46
CA ALA A 135 10.69 -0.29 5.37
C ALA A 135 11.63 -0.75 4.24
N GLY A 136 12.77 -0.08 4.05
CA GLY A 136 13.76 -0.44 3.03
C GLY A 136 13.38 -0.03 1.61
N GLY A 137 14.15 -0.49 0.62
CA GLY A 137 13.87 -0.25 -0.80
C GLY A 137 13.78 1.23 -1.19
N ASP A 138 12.79 1.59 -1.99
CA ASP A 138 12.55 2.97 -2.45
C ASP A 138 12.15 3.91 -1.31
N MET A 139 11.47 3.41 -0.27
CA MET A 139 11.11 4.21 0.91
C MET A 139 12.36 4.65 1.70
N ALA A 140 13.33 3.76 1.86
CA ALA A 140 14.60 4.14 2.49
C ALA A 140 15.37 5.19 1.68
N ARG A 141 15.28 5.15 0.35
CA ARG A 141 15.86 6.18 -0.52
C ARG A 141 15.11 7.50 -0.41
N LEU A 142 13.78 7.45 -0.35
CA LEU A 142 12.93 8.63 -0.12
C LEU A 142 13.29 9.32 1.20
N ALA A 143 13.48 8.55 2.27
CA ALA A 143 13.95 9.09 3.55
C ALA A 143 15.29 9.82 3.44
N GLY A 144 16.21 9.30 2.62
CA GLY A 144 17.51 9.91 2.37
C GLY A 144 17.44 11.27 1.68
N ILE A 145 16.44 11.48 0.83
CA ILE A 145 16.28 12.74 0.07
C ILE A 145 15.41 13.79 0.76
N LEU A 146 14.71 13.45 1.85
CA LEU A 146 13.91 14.42 2.63
C LEU A 146 14.75 15.60 3.13
N ARG A 147 15.99 15.34 3.58
CA ARG A 147 16.89 16.41 4.05
C ARG A 147 17.30 17.36 2.90
N PRO A 148 17.81 16.87 1.76
CA PRO A 148 18.01 17.70 0.57
C PRO A 148 16.77 18.50 0.16
N LEU A 149 15.59 17.89 0.16
CA LEU A 149 14.33 18.56 -0.20
C LEU A 149 13.99 19.71 0.75
N VAL A 150 14.14 19.52 2.07
CA VAL A 150 13.96 20.59 3.07
C VAL A 150 15.01 21.69 2.90
N GLN A 151 16.23 21.34 2.49
CA GLN A 151 17.30 22.30 2.21
C GLN A 151 17.11 23.08 0.90
N GLY A 152 16.12 22.69 0.08
CA GLY A 152 15.77 23.39 -1.16
C GLY A 152 16.28 22.72 -2.44
N GLU A 153 16.79 21.49 -2.38
CA GLU A 153 17.11 20.72 -3.58
C GLU A 153 15.84 20.41 -4.37
N ARG A 154 15.89 20.56 -5.70
CA ARG A 154 14.74 20.39 -6.61
C ARG A 154 15.11 19.61 -7.89
N ASP A 155 16.35 19.17 -8.00
CA ASP A 155 16.84 18.40 -9.14
C ASP A 155 16.33 16.95 -9.08
N ALA A 156 15.31 16.64 -9.89
CA ALA A 156 14.69 15.32 -9.92
C ALA A 156 15.69 14.21 -10.26
N ASP A 157 16.60 14.43 -11.20
CA ASP A 157 17.58 13.43 -11.63
C ASP A 157 18.52 13.06 -10.49
N LYS A 158 18.92 14.04 -9.66
CA LYS A 158 19.75 13.79 -8.47
C LYS A 158 18.98 13.11 -7.34
N LEU A 159 17.72 13.49 -7.13
CA LEU A 159 16.89 13.00 -6.03
C LEU A 159 16.36 11.58 -6.28
N THR A 160 16.32 11.14 -7.53
CA THR A 160 15.78 9.84 -7.92
C THR A 160 16.84 8.75 -8.12
N VAL A 161 18.12 9.06 -7.90
CA VAL A 161 19.23 8.14 -8.15
C VAL A 161 19.06 6.83 -7.39
N GLY A 162 18.97 5.74 -8.15
CA GLY A 162 18.87 4.38 -7.62
C GLY A 162 17.48 3.97 -7.14
N MET A 163 16.46 4.81 -7.29
CA MET A 163 15.06 4.46 -7.03
C MET A 163 14.45 3.67 -8.19
N GLY A 164 13.51 2.78 -7.89
CA GLY A 164 12.62 2.16 -8.86
C GLY A 164 11.58 3.15 -9.42
N ILE A 165 10.91 2.76 -10.51
CA ILE A 165 10.02 3.62 -11.31
C ILE A 165 8.96 4.33 -10.44
N GLU A 166 8.38 3.61 -9.46
CA GLU A 166 7.36 4.15 -8.56
C GLU A 166 7.95 5.20 -7.60
N GLY A 167 9.12 4.94 -7.03
CA GLY A 167 9.85 5.92 -6.21
C GLY A 167 10.17 7.19 -7.01
N GLN A 168 10.62 7.05 -8.25
CA GLN A 168 10.92 8.20 -9.12
C GLN A 168 9.66 9.03 -9.41
N LYS A 169 8.53 8.36 -9.71
CA LYS A 169 7.25 9.01 -9.95
C LYS A 169 6.80 9.80 -8.72
N LEU A 170 6.86 9.20 -7.53
CA LEU A 170 6.49 9.87 -6.28
C LEU A 170 7.37 11.12 -6.01
N VAL A 171 8.68 11.04 -6.22
CA VAL A 171 9.58 12.22 -6.09
C VAL A 171 9.17 13.32 -7.06
N THR A 172 8.88 12.96 -8.30
CA THR A 172 8.46 13.91 -9.34
C THR A 172 7.14 14.60 -8.95
N ASP A 173 6.17 13.84 -8.44
CA ASP A 173 4.89 14.37 -7.97
C ASP A 173 5.09 15.32 -6.78
N ILE A 174 5.94 14.97 -5.80
CA ILE A 174 6.29 15.83 -4.65
C ILE A 174 6.93 17.14 -5.12
N LEU A 175 7.87 17.08 -6.08
CA LEU A 175 8.51 18.27 -6.63
C LEU A 175 7.50 19.19 -7.34
N GLY A 176 6.54 18.61 -8.06
CA GLY A 176 5.43 19.34 -8.67
C GLY A 176 4.58 20.08 -7.64
N GLU A 177 4.23 19.43 -6.53
CA GLU A 177 3.48 20.07 -5.44
C GLU A 177 4.30 21.13 -4.70
N LEU A 178 5.59 20.89 -4.45
CA LEU A 178 6.50 21.88 -3.86
C LEU A 178 6.63 23.13 -4.73
N ALA A 179 6.68 22.98 -6.06
CA ALA A 179 6.73 24.12 -6.97
C ALA A 179 5.48 24.99 -6.88
N LYS A 180 4.30 24.39 -6.67
CA LYS A 180 3.05 25.14 -6.44
C LYS A 180 3.10 25.92 -5.12
N LEU A 181 3.59 25.29 -4.05
CA LEU A 181 3.70 25.92 -2.73
C LEU A 181 4.75 27.04 -2.70
N ASP A 182 5.89 26.86 -3.37
CA ASP A 182 6.96 27.87 -3.47
C ASP A 182 6.56 29.07 -4.37
N SER A 183 5.48 28.94 -5.17
CA SER A 183 4.97 30.00 -6.07
C SER A 183 3.91 30.91 -5.42
N HIS A 184 3.54 30.66 -4.17
CA HIS A 184 2.54 31.39 -3.39
C HIS A 184 3.18 32.18 -2.23
#